data_AF-G3T4N2-F1
#
_entry.id   AF-G3T4N2-F1
#
_cell.length_a   1.000
_cell.length_b   1.000
_cell.length_c   1.000
_cell.angle_alpha   90.00
_cell.angle_beta   90.00
_cell.angle_gamma   90.00
#
_symmetry.space_group_name_H-M   'P 1'
#
loop_
_entity.id
_entity.type
_entity.pdbx_description
1 polymer ?
#
loop_
_entity_poly.entity_id
_entity_poly.type
_entity_poly.pdbx_seq_one_letter_code
_entity_poly.pdbx_strand_id
1 'polypeptide(L)'
;MEEHKEEQVDYESEKMEILRLEQSKRNINSLNMDLERDMQKIDDANQDLFLKIQEKEEEIQRLESELTQTGDLAEDEEWEKEHCATIERERALQELEEETARLERKNETLVQSITELKRKLTRRIHKTTRCEQGNLDETPEEPKVRLQQLEASCADQEMELAKVMEDYAFVIQLCEDQALCIKKYQETLRKIEEELETRFLEREVSKVLSMNTARKKYNSQSNEDNSIQRKAILFCKRVSRCLFFTILFFVRLLGYMFFHISYINPDLLINILPRILNRGILWKLRSFLFPSLTLETEDMLPH
;
A
#
# COMPACT_ATOMS: atom_id res chain seq x y z
N MET A 1 -1.03 -110.93 23.31
CA MET A 1 -1.86 -110.01 24.14
C MET A 1 -1.24 -108.61 24.25
N GLU A 2 0.06 -108.41 23.95
CA GLU A 2 0.67 -107.08 23.77
C GLU A 2 0.20 -106.34 22.51
N GLU A 3 0.19 -106.98 21.32
CA GLU A 3 -0.09 -106.30 20.03
C GLU A 3 -1.46 -105.58 19.99
N HIS A 4 -2.52 -106.20 20.52
CA HIS A 4 -3.85 -105.56 20.56
C HIS A 4 -3.93 -104.35 21.50
N LYS A 5 -3.02 -104.24 22.49
CA LYS A 5 -2.96 -103.05 23.35
C LYS A 5 -2.21 -101.91 22.69
N GLU A 6 -1.18 -102.21 21.90
CA GLU A 6 -0.43 -101.19 21.15
C GLU A 6 -1.29 -100.58 20.02
N GLU A 7 -2.02 -101.40 19.26
CA GLU A 7 -2.98 -100.90 18.25
C GLU A 7 -4.07 -100.01 18.86
N GLN A 8 -4.56 -100.35 20.06
CA GLN A 8 -5.61 -99.58 20.71
C GLN A 8 -5.11 -98.22 21.23
N VAL A 9 -3.86 -98.15 21.69
CA VAL A 9 -3.23 -96.89 22.14
C VAL A 9 -2.88 -95.99 20.95
N ASP A 10 -2.41 -96.57 19.84
CA ASP A 10 -2.11 -95.83 18.61
C ASP A 10 -3.39 -95.22 17.99
N TYR A 11 -4.49 -95.97 17.99
CA TYR A 11 -5.80 -95.49 17.53
C TYR A 11 -6.34 -94.31 18.36
N GLU A 12 -6.20 -94.34 19.70
CA GLU A 12 -6.62 -93.22 20.55
C GLU A 12 -5.70 -91.99 20.41
N SER A 13 -4.40 -92.21 20.15
CA SER A 13 -3.45 -91.13 19.84
C SER A 13 -3.80 -90.44 18.51
N GLU A 14 -4.07 -91.21 17.47
CA GLU A 14 -4.44 -90.71 16.13
C GLU A 14 -5.77 -89.93 16.19
N LYS A 15 -6.75 -90.41 16.96
CA LYS A 15 -8.01 -89.70 17.19
C LYS A 15 -7.82 -88.36 17.91
N MET A 16 -6.91 -88.29 18.88
CA MET A 16 -6.58 -87.03 19.57
C MET A 16 -5.83 -86.05 18.64
N GLU A 17 -4.94 -86.56 17.79
CA GLU A 17 -4.25 -85.79 16.73
C GLU A 17 -5.27 -85.18 15.76
N ILE A 18 -6.24 -85.97 15.29
CA ILE A 18 -7.32 -85.51 14.40
C ILE A 18 -8.14 -84.38 15.04
N LEU A 19 -8.52 -84.51 16.31
CA LEU A 19 -9.25 -83.44 17.03
C LEU A 19 -8.42 -82.16 17.15
N ARG A 20 -7.12 -82.27 17.41
CA ARG A 20 -6.20 -81.13 17.48
C ARG A 20 -6.06 -80.44 16.11
N LEU A 21 -5.94 -81.23 15.05
CA LEU A 21 -5.87 -80.73 13.67
C LEU A 21 -7.18 -80.06 13.25
N GLU A 22 -8.34 -80.62 13.61
CA GLU A 22 -9.63 -79.98 13.36
C GLU A 22 -9.77 -78.65 14.07
N GLN A 23 -9.35 -78.58 15.34
CA GLN A 23 -9.35 -77.32 16.09
C GLN A 23 -8.39 -76.30 15.46
N SER A 24 -7.19 -76.71 15.07
CA SER A 24 -6.22 -75.87 14.37
C SER A 24 -6.79 -75.35 13.04
N LYS A 25 -7.46 -76.21 12.27
CA LYS A 25 -8.13 -75.84 11.01
C LYS A 25 -9.21 -74.78 11.24
N ARG A 26 -10.03 -74.92 12.29
CA ARG A 26 -11.05 -73.91 12.64
C ARG A 26 -10.41 -72.57 13.01
N ASN A 27 -9.31 -72.58 13.77
CA ASN A 27 -8.59 -71.37 14.14
C ASN A 27 -8.01 -70.65 12.91
N ILE A 28 -7.36 -71.40 12.01
CA ILE A 28 -6.82 -70.86 10.75
C ILE A 28 -7.94 -70.26 9.89
N ASN A 29 -9.08 -70.94 9.77
CA ASN A 29 -10.22 -70.42 9.02
C ASN A 29 -10.77 -69.12 9.63
N SER A 30 -10.85 -69.03 10.96
CA SER A 30 -11.27 -67.79 11.63
C SER A 30 -10.30 -66.66 11.35
N LEU A 31 -9.00 -66.91 11.46
CA LEU A 31 -7.96 -65.91 11.20
C LEU A 31 -7.98 -65.43 9.75
N ASN A 32 -8.17 -66.36 8.79
CA ASN A 32 -8.28 -66.01 7.37
C ASN A 32 -9.51 -65.12 7.10
N MET A 33 -10.67 -65.42 7.71
CA MET A 33 -11.86 -64.58 7.58
C MET A 33 -11.65 -63.17 8.16
N ASP A 34 -10.93 -63.07 9.29
CA ASP A 34 -10.64 -61.76 9.89
C ASP A 34 -9.66 -60.97 9.02
N LEU A 35 -8.63 -61.62 8.47
CA LEU A 35 -7.68 -61.01 7.53
C LEU A 35 -8.38 -60.50 6.26
N GLU A 36 -9.27 -61.30 5.68
CA GLU A 36 -10.04 -60.91 4.50
C GLU A 36 -10.94 -59.71 4.76
N ARG A 37 -11.56 -59.66 5.95
CA ARG A 37 -12.34 -58.49 6.38
C ARG A 37 -11.48 -57.25 6.55
N ASP A 38 -10.29 -57.38 7.12
CA ASP A 38 -9.39 -56.23 7.31
C ASP A 38 -8.77 -55.75 6.00
N MET A 39 -8.47 -56.65 5.05
CA MET A 39 -8.09 -56.26 3.69
C MET A 39 -9.20 -55.45 3.02
N GLN A 40 -10.45 -55.93 3.09
CA GLN A 40 -11.58 -55.20 2.49
C GLN A 40 -11.75 -53.80 3.10
N LYS A 41 -11.62 -53.67 4.42
CA LYS A 41 -11.68 -52.35 5.08
C LYS A 41 -10.57 -51.41 4.61
N ILE A 42 -9.36 -51.93 4.41
CA ILE A 42 -8.23 -51.14 3.90
C ILE A 42 -8.51 -50.70 2.46
N ASP A 43 -9.03 -51.59 1.62
CA ASP A 43 -9.38 -51.26 0.23
C ASP A 43 -10.49 -50.20 0.17
N ASP A 44 -11.54 -50.33 0.98
CA ASP A 44 -12.61 -49.34 1.07
C ASP A 44 -12.09 -47.96 1.53
N ALA A 45 -11.20 -47.95 2.54
CA ALA A 45 -10.59 -46.71 3.04
C ALA A 45 -9.65 -46.08 2.01
N ASN A 46 -8.89 -46.89 1.26
CA ASN A 46 -8.04 -46.41 0.18
C ASN A 46 -8.87 -45.81 -0.96
N GLN A 47 -9.99 -46.43 -1.32
CA GLN A 47 -10.89 -45.91 -2.35
C GLN A 47 -11.49 -44.56 -1.95
N ASP A 48 -11.92 -44.39 -0.69
CA ASP A 48 -12.38 -43.10 -0.16
C ASP A 48 -11.29 -42.02 -0.18
N LEU A 49 -10.04 -42.39 0.15
CA LEU A 49 -8.90 -41.48 0.04
C LEU A 49 -8.60 -41.08 -1.42
N PHE A 50 -8.69 -42.01 -2.36
CA PHE A 50 -8.51 -41.71 -3.78
C PHE A 50 -9.54 -40.70 -4.29
N LEU A 51 -10.81 -40.85 -3.90
CA LEU A 51 -11.86 -39.89 -4.25
C LEU A 51 -11.55 -38.50 -3.67
N LYS A 52 -11.14 -38.42 -2.40
CA LYS A 52 -10.74 -37.15 -1.77
C LYS A 52 -9.53 -36.50 -2.43
N ILE A 53 -8.55 -37.29 -2.87
CA ILE A 53 -7.38 -36.79 -3.61
C ILE A 53 -7.84 -36.19 -4.94
N GLN A 54 -8.69 -36.90 -5.69
CA GLN A 54 -9.20 -36.41 -6.97
C GLN A 54 -10.01 -35.10 -6.80
N GLU A 55 -10.91 -35.03 -5.81
CA GLU A 55 -11.65 -33.80 -5.52
C GLU A 55 -10.72 -32.61 -5.20
N LYS A 56 -9.62 -32.87 -4.49
CA LYS A 56 -8.62 -31.85 -4.17
C LYS A 56 -7.80 -31.44 -5.38
N GLU A 57 -7.45 -32.38 -6.25
CA GLU A 57 -6.76 -32.12 -7.52
C GLU A 57 -7.61 -31.21 -8.42
N GLU A 58 -8.90 -31.50 -8.56
CA GLU A 58 -9.85 -30.69 -9.34
C GLU A 58 -10.03 -29.29 -8.74
N GLU A 59 -10.06 -29.17 -7.41
CA GLU A 59 -10.10 -27.88 -6.71
C GLU A 59 -8.83 -27.06 -6.95
N ILE A 60 -7.66 -27.68 -6.91
CA ILE A 60 -6.37 -27.03 -7.21
C ILE A 60 -6.36 -26.52 -8.64
N GLN A 61 -6.68 -27.38 -9.63
CA GLN A 61 -6.69 -26.99 -11.04
C GLN A 61 -7.62 -25.81 -11.32
N ARG A 62 -8.81 -25.80 -10.69
CA ARG A 62 -9.74 -24.67 -10.80
C ARG A 62 -9.12 -23.38 -10.25
N LEU A 63 -8.52 -23.44 -9.05
CA LEU A 63 -7.89 -22.27 -8.44
C LEU A 63 -6.68 -21.77 -9.24
N GLU A 64 -5.88 -22.68 -9.80
CA GLU A 64 -4.76 -22.34 -10.69
C GLU A 64 -5.25 -21.61 -11.95
N SER A 65 -6.36 -22.07 -12.55
CA SER A 65 -6.95 -21.41 -13.71
C SER A 65 -7.46 -20.00 -13.38
N GLU A 66 -8.08 -19.80 -12.22
CA GLU A 66 -8.56 -18.50 -11.74
C GLU A 66 -7.39 -17.54 -11.45
N LEU A 67 -6.30 -18.05 -10.88
CA LEU A 67 -5.10 -17.27 -10.59
C LEU A 67 -4.40 -16.82 -11.87
N THR A 68 -4.30 -17.70 -12.87
CA THR A 68 -3.72 -17.35 -14.18
C THR A 68 -4.55 -16.27 -14.88
N GLN A 69 -5.87 -16.44 -14.90
CA GLN A 69 -6.79 -15.49 -15.53
C GLN A 69 -6.78 -14.10 -14.85
N THR A 70 -6.68 -14.07 -13.52
CA THR A 70 -6.61 -12.80 -12.77
C THR A 70 -5.25 -12.12 -12.87
N GLY A 71 -4.17 -12.89 -12.99
CA GLY A 71 -2.83 -12.37 -13.30
C GLY A 71 -2.79 -11.65 -14.65
N ASP A 72 -3.20 -12.33 -15.72
CA ASP A 72 -3.15 -11.79 -17.07
C ASP A 72 -4.00 -10.51 -17.23
N LEU A 73 -5.22 -10.48 -16.65
CA LEU A 73 -6.09 -9.31 -16.73
C LEU A 73 -5.57 -8.10 -15.94
N ALA A 74 -4.97 -8.34 -14.77
CA ALA A 74 -4.44 -7.27 -13.93
C ALA A 74 -3.17 -6.67 -14.55
N GLU A 75 -2.30 -7.52 -15.11
CA GLU A 75 -1.06 -7.11 -15.76
C GLU A 75 -1.33 -6.33 -17.04
N ASP A 76 -2.27 -6.78 -17.89
CA ASP A 76 -2.66 -6.05 -19.10
C ASP A 76 -3.31 -4.69 -18.79
N GLU A 77 -4.18 -4.61 -17.78
CA GLU A 77 -4.84 -3.34 -17.41
C GLU A 77 -3.85 -2.32 -16.80
N GLU A 78 -2.88 -2.80 -16.01
CA GLU A 78 -1.84 -1.95 -15.44
C GLU A 78 -0.86 -1.48 -16.52
N TRP A 79 -0.46 -2.37 -17.44
CA TRP A 79 0.40 -2.05 -18.56
C TRP A 79 -0.22 -1.02 -19.50
N GLU A 80 -1.51 -1.15 -19.85
CA GLU A 80 -2.22 -0.16 -20.67
C GLU A 80 -2.28 1.21 -20.01
N LYS A 81 -2.54 1.27 -18.69
CA LYS A 81 -2.58 2.54 -17.94
C LYS A 81 -1.20 3.20 -17.87
N GLU A 82 -0.16 2.44 -17.59
CA GLU A 82 1.22 2.96 -17.53
C GLU A 82 1.67 3.45 -18.90
N HIS A 83 1.37 2.71 -19.96
CA HIS A 83 1.66 3.11 -21.34
C HIS A 83 0.92 4.40 -21.74
N CYS A 84 -0.37 4.52 -21.41
CA CYS A 84 -1.12 5.76 -21.65
C CYS A 84 -0.52 6.95 -20.89
N ALA A 85 -0.20 6.78 -19.60
CA ALA A 85 0.43 7.82 -18.79
C ALA A 85 1.81 8.23 -19.32
N THR A 86 2.54 7.29 -19.91
CA THR A 86 3.84 7.53 -20.54
C THR A 86 3.67 8.38 -21.80
N ILE A 87 2.72 8.05 -22.67
CA ILE A 87 2.40 8.84 -23.87
C ILE A 87 1.97 10.26 -23.51
N GLU A 88 1.15 10.43 -22.47
CA GLU A 88 0.73 11.76 -22.01
C GLU A 88 1.91 12.60 -21.52
N ARG A 89 2.84 12.00 -20.76
CA ARG A 89 4.08 12.67 -20.33
C ARG A 89 4.97 13.05 -21.50
N GLU A 90 5.13 12.16 -22.46
CA GLU A 90 5.95 12.42 -23.65
C GLU A 90 5.40 13.59 -24.47
N ARG A 91 4.07 13.65 -24.64
CA ARG A 91 3.41 14.79 -25.29
C ARG A 91 3.63 16.10 -24.53
N ALA A 92 3.48 16.09 -23.21
CA ALA A 92 3.71 17.27 -22.38
C ALA A 92 5.17 17.76 -22.43
N LEU A 93 6.13 16.82 -22.48
CA LEU A 93 7.55 17.14 -22.67
C LEU A 93 7.79 17.78 -24.04
N GLN A 94 7.19 17.24 -25.09
CA GLN A 94 7.31 17.78 -26.44
C GLN A 94 6.76 19.22 -26.53
N GLU A 95 5.60 19.49 -25.91
CA GLU A 95 5.04 20.85 -25.83
C GLU A 95 5.96 21.82 -25.07
N LEU A 96 6.58 21.37 -23.97
CA LEU A 96 7.55 22.17 -23.21
C LEU A 96 8.82 22.45 -24.03
N GLU A 97 9.30 21.48 -24.81
CA GLU A 97 10.48 21.64 -25.67
C GLU A 97 10.21 22.66 -26.78
N GLU A 98 9.02 22.60 -27.42
CA GLU A 98 8.60 23.58 -28.42
C GLU A 98 8.48 25.00 -27.85
N GLU A 99 7.90 25.14 -26.66
CA GLU A 99 7.80 26.41 -25.95
C GLU A 99 9.18 26.96 -25.54
N THR A 100 10.07 26.08 -25.09
CA THR A 100 11.46 26.44 -24.77
C THR A 100 12.18 26.97 -26.00
N ALA A 101 12.11 26.26 -27.13
CA ALA A 101 12.69 26.70 -28.39
C ALA A 101 12.07 28.03 -28.89
N ARG A 102 10.78 28.27 -28.62
CA ARG A 102 10.12 29.54 -28.95
C ARG A 102 10.63 30.68 -28.09
N LEU A 103 10.80 30.46 -26.78
CA LEU A 103 11.36 31.45 -25.86
C LEU A 103 12.82 31.75 -26.18
N GLU A 104 13.61 30.75 -26.56
CA GLU A 104 15.01 30.92 -26.93
C GLU A 104 15.17 31.83 -28.16
N ARG A 105 14.37 31.62 -29.22
CA ARG A 105 14.34 32.51 -30.39
C ARG A 105 13.97 33.95 -30.03
N LYS A 106 13.00 34.14 -29.11
CA LYS A 106 12.63 35.48 -28.61
C LYS A 106 13.78 36.11 -27.84
N ASN A 107 14.47 35.33 -27.01
CA ASN A 107 15.60 35.79 -26.23
C ASN A 107 16.77 36.20 -27.14
N GLU A 108 17.10 35.40 -28.15
CA GLU A 108 18.10 35.75 -29.17
C GLU A 108 17.77 37.07 -29.88
N THR A 109 16.51 37.26 -30.27
CA THR A 109 16.04 38.49 -30.91
C THR A 109 16.17 39.70 -29.99
N LEU A 110 15.83 39.55 -28.71
CA LEU A 110 15.99 40.60 -27.70
C LEU A 110 17.46 40.94 -27.48
N VAL A 111 18.34 39.93 -27.36
CA VAL A 111 19.79 40.12 -27.25
C VAL A 111 20.32 40.91 -28.45
N GLN A 112 19.94 40.54 -29.67
CA GLN A 112 20.31 41.29 -30.88
C GLN A 112 19.83 42.74 -30.84
N SER A 113 18.57 42.98 -30.48
CA SER A 113 18.01 44.32 -30.34
C SER A 113 18.75 45.17 -29.28
N ILE A 114 19.06 44.59 -28.11
CA ILE A 114 19.85 45.23 -27.06
C ILE A 114 21.25 45.58 -27.57
N THR A 115 21.92 44.66 -28.29
CA THR A 115 23.25 44.96 -28.85
C THR A 115 23.19 46.09 -29.89
N GLU A 116 22.13 46.16 -30.70
CA GLU A 116 21.94 47.24 -31.66
C GLU A 116 21.64 48.57 -30.98
N LEU A 117 20.81 48.60 -29.94
CA LEU A 117 20.54 49.78 -29.13
C LEU A 117 21.82 50.27 -28.44
N LYS A 118 22.61 49.37 -27.84
CA LYS A 118 23.93 49.71 -27.28
C LYS A 118 24.87 50.30 -28.34
N ARG A 119 24.87 49.77 -29.56
CA ARG A 119 25.67 50.30 -30.68
C ARG A 119 25.18 51.68 -31.14
N LYS A 120 23.86 51.88 -31.22
CA LYS A 120 23.27 53.19 -31.54
C LYS A 120 23.60 54.22 -30.45
N LEU A 121 23.51 53.83 -29.19
CA LEU A 121 23.86 54.67 -28.03
C LEU A 121 25.33 55.07 -28.08
N THR A 122 26.25 54.13 -28.20
CA THR A 122 27.70 54.41 -28.30
C THR A 122 28.05 55.27 -29.51
N ARG A 123 27.43 55.03 -30.68
CA ARG A 123 27.61 55.86 -31.88
C ARG A 123 27.04 57.27 -31.72
N ARG A 124 25.93 57.42 -30.99
CA ARG A 124 25.34 58.72 -30.65
C ARG A 124 26.27 59.47 -29.70
N ILE A 125 26.73 58.83 -28.63
CA ILE A 125 27.73 59.38 -27.68
C ILE A 125 28.97 59.86 -28.44
N HIS A 126 29.58 59.04 -29.31
CA HIS A 126 30.75 59.45 -30.08
C HIS A 126 30.47 60.61 -31.05
N LYS A 127 29.26 60.72 -31.62
CA LYS A 127 28.86 61.88 -32.43
C LYS A 127 28.66 63.13 -31.57
N THR A 128 28.10 63.01 -30.38
CA THR A 128 27.95 64.12 -29.43
C THR A 128 29.32 64.61 -28.96
N THR A 129 30.24 63.71 -28.59
CA THR A 129 31.63 64.04 -28.21
C THR A 129 32.45 64.65 -29.36
N ARG A 130 32.17 64.29 -30.63
CA ARG A 130 32.83 64.87 -31.83
C ARG A 130 32.21 66.20 -32.28
N CYS A 131 30.94 66.47 -31.96
CA CYS A 131 30.29 67.77 -32.16
C CYS A 131 30.62 68.77 -31.04
N GLU A 132 30.79 68.30 -29.79
CA GLU A 132 31.19 69.13 -28.64
C GLU A 132 32.63 69.67 -28.78
N GLN A 133 33.48 69.03 -29.59
CA GLN A 133 34.80 69.57 -29.94
C GLN A 133 34.75 70.64 -31.06
N GLY A 134 33.57 70.89 -31.64
CA GLY A 134 33.38 71.77 -32.79
C GLY A 134 32.51 73.00 -32.57
N ASN A 135 31.75 73.10 -31.48
CA ASN A 135 31.02 74.32 -31.12
C ASN A 135 30.91 74.44 -29.60
N LEU A 136 31.81 75.24 -29.03
CA LEU A 136 31.68 75.75 -27.66
C LEU A 136 31.01 77.11 -27.75
N ASP A 137 29.68 77.11 -27.62
CA ASP A 137 28.97 78.19 -26.95
C ASP A 137 27.64 77.65 -26.42
N GLU A 138 27.71 76.89 -25.32
CA GLU A 138 26.52 76.56 -24.53
C GLU A 138 26.90 76.54 -23.05
N THR A 139 26.10 77.23 -22.25
CA THR A 139 26.37 77.60 -20.86
C THR A 139 26.65 76.40 -19.93
N PRO A 140 27.61 76.49 -19.00
CA PRO A 140 28.20 75.38 -18.23
C PRO A 140 27.29 74.71 -17.18
N GLU A 141 26.00 75.05 -17.13
CA GLU A 141 25.08 74.57 -16.09
C GLU A 141 24.31 73.29 -16.47
N GLU A 142 23.81 73.17 -17.71
CA GLU A 142 23.06 71.98 -18.14
C GLU A 142 23.83 70.64 -18.07
N PRO A 143 25.10 70.53 -18.52
CA PRO A 143 25.80 69.25 -18.48
C PRO A 143 26.11 68.80 -17.05
N LYS A 144 26.28 69.72 -16.10
CA LYS A 144 26.46 69.40 -14.67
C LYS A 144 25.19 68.83 -14.04
N VAL A 145 24.03 69.40 -14.37
CA VAL A 145 22.73 68.91 -13.88
C VAL A 145 22.45 67.50 -14.42
N ARG A 146 22.73 67.25 -15.71
CA ARG A 146 22.57 65.92 -16.30
C ARG A 146 23.51 64.88 -15.67
N LEU A 147 24.73 65.26 -15.32
CA LEU A 147 25.70 64.39 -14.64
C LEU A 147 25.23 64.01 -13.23
N GLN A 148 24.75 64.99 -12.45
CA GLN A 148 24.15 64.73 -11.14
C GLN A 148 22.90 63.83 -11.22
N GLN A 149 22.07 64.03 -12.25
CA GLN A 149 20.88 63.20 -12.46
C GLN A 149 21.24 61.75 -12.83
N LEU A 150 22.30 61.55 -13.61
CA LEU A 150 22.84 60.23 -13.94
C LEU A 150 23.48 59.55 -12.72
N GLU A 151 24.22 60.27 -11.88
CA GLU A 151 24.74 59.75 -10.61
C GLU A 151 23.62 59.29 -9.68
N ALA A 152 22.55 60.10 -9.53
CA ALA A 152 21.39 59.70 -8.73
C ALA A 152 20.70 58.44 -9.28
N SER A 153 20.49 58.38 -10.60
CA SER A 153 19.92 57.19 -11.25
C SER A 153 20.82 55.96 -11.12
N CYS A 154 22.14 56.13 -11.11
CA CYS A 154 23.07 55.02 -10.94
C CYS A 154 23.05 54.50 -9.49
N ALA A 155 23.00 55.41 -8.51
CA ALA A 155 22.85 55.06 -7.10
C ALA A 155 21.53 54.33 -6.82
N ASP A 156 20.42 54.78 -7.43
CA ASP A 156 19.13 54.07 -7.35
C ASP A 156 19.23 52.66 -7.94
N GLN A 157 19.92 52.50 -9.06
CA GLN A 157 20.09 51.20 -9.72
C GLN A 157 21.01 50.26 -8.92
N GLU A 158 22.05 50.78 -8.27
CA GLU A 158 22.90 50.01 -7.35
C GLU A 158 22.14 49.53 -6.11
N MET A 159 21.25 50.38 -5.56
CA MET A 159 20.40 50.00 -4.44
C MET A 159 19.41 48.89 -4.81
N GLU A 160 18.76 49.00 -5.98
CA GLU A 160 17.86 47.94 -6.47
C GLU A 160 18.61 46.63 -6.76
N LEU A 161 19.83 46.72 -7.31
CA LEU A 161 20.66 45.54 -7.51
C LEU A 161 21.05 44.87 -6.18
N ALA A 162 21.36 45.65 -5.15
CA ALA A 162 21.68 45.13 -3.82
C ALA A 162 20.49 44.37 -3.20
N LYS A 163 19.26 44.89 -3.34
CA LYS A 163 18.04 44.19 -2.89
C LYS A 163 17.84 42.87 -3.64
N VAL A 164 17.98 42.88 -4.96
CA VAL A 164 17.85 41.66 -5.77
C VAL A 164 18.90 40.61 -5.39
N MET A 165 20.13 41.04 -5.06
CA MET A 165 21.17 40.13 -4.57
C MET A 165 20.83 39.53 -3.20
N GLU A 166 20.24 40.32 -2.29
CA GLU A 166 19.76 39.85 -0.99
C GLU A 166 18.61 38.84 -1.15
N ASP A 167 17.61 39.15 -1.97
CA ASP A 167 16.50 38.24 -2.28
C ASP A 167 17.01 36.93 -2.90
N TYR A 168 17.98 37.01 -3.82
CA TYR A 168 18.57 35.83 -4.44
C TYR A 168 19.34 34.97 -3.42
N ALA A 169 20.09 35.58 -2.49
CA ALA A 169 20.76 34.86 -1.41
C ALA A 169 19.74 34.17 -0.49
N PHE A 170 18.62 34.83 -0.18
CA PHE A 170 17.53 34.23 0.59
C PHE A 170 16.90 33.02 -0.12
N VAL A 171 16.68 33.12 -1.43
CA VAL A 171 16.17 31.99 -2.24
C VAL A 171 17.13 30.81 -2.23
N ILE A 172 18.45 31.05 -2.33
CA ILE A 172 19.45 29.97 -2.21
C ILE A 172 19.33 29.26 -0.86
N GLN A 173 19.23 30.02 0.23
CA GLN A 173 19.08 29.45 1.57
C GLN A 173 17.80 28.61 1.71
N LEU A 174 16.67 29.08 1.17
CA LEU A 174 15.43 28.31 1.11
C LEU A 174 15.59 27.00 0.33
N CYS A 175 16.30 27.03 -0.79
CA CYS A 175 16.58 25.82 -1.57
C CYS A 175 17.45 24.82 -0.79
N GLU A 176 18.44 25.29 -0.04
CA GLU A 176 19.27 24.45 0.84
C GLU A 176 18.44 23.81 1.96
N ASP A 177 17.58 24.59 2.62
CA ASP A 177 16.68 24.10 3.66
C ASP A 177 15.69 23.06 3.12
N GLN A 178 15.14 23.30 1.93
CA GLN A 178 14.24 22.36 1.25
C GLN A 178 14.96 21.06 0.87
N ALA A 179 16.20 21.14 0.38
CA ALA A 179 17.03 19.97 0.09
C ALA A 179 17.31 19.12 1.34
N LEU A 180 17.59 19.77 2.48
CA LEU A 180 17.75 19.09 3.77
C LEU A 180 16.46 18.41 4.22
N CYS A 181 15.31 19.07 4.02
CA CYS A 181 14.00 18.52 4.35
C CYS A 181 13.69 17.26 3.52
N ILE A 182 13.87 17.33 2.20
CA ILE A 182 13.69 16.20 1.29
C ILE A 182 14.59 15.03 1.70
N LYS A 183 15.86 15.30 2.00
CA LYS A 183 16.82 14.28 2.45
C LYS A 183 16.34 13.56 3.72
N LYS A 184 15.79 14.28 4.70
CA LYS A 184 15.22 13.69 5.93
C LYS A 184 14.02 12.80 5.64
N TYR A 185 13.13 13.22 4.74
CA TYR A 185 11.99 12.40 4.34
C TYR A 185 12.42 11.12 3.63
N GLN A 186 13.38 11.22 2.70
CA GLN A 186 13.93 10.04 2.02
C GLN A 186 14.58 9.05 2.99
N GLU A 187 15.33 9.54 3.97
CA GLU A 187 15.93 8.67 5.00
C GLU A 187 14.87 7.99 5.87
N THR A 188 13.80 8.70 6.22
CA THR A 188 12.69 8.14 7.01
C THR A 188 11.93 7.08 6.23
N LEU A 189 11.67 7.31 4.95
CA LEU A 189 11.02 6.34 4.07
C LEU A 189 11.84 5.05 3.96
N ARG A 190 13.16 5.18 3.76
CA ARG A 190 14.07 4.02 3.72
C ARG A 190 14.04 3.21 5.02
N LYS A 191 14.02 3.87 6.19
CA LYS A 191 13.90 3.18 7.49
C LYS A 191 12.58 2.42 7.62
N ILE A 192 11.48 3.00 7.17
CA ILE A 192 10.16 2.33 7.18
C ILE A 192 10.17 1.11 6.26
N GLU A 193 10.79 1.20 5.09
CA GLU A 193 10.92 0.09 4.14
C GLU A 193 11.74 -1.06 4.74
N GLU A 194 12.91 -0.77 5.32
CA GLU A 194 13.73 -1.74 6.05
C GLU A 194 12.97 -2.39 7.23
N GLU A 195 12.19 -1.61 7.99
CA GLU A 195 11.33 -2.14 9.06
C GLU A 195 10.21 -3.05 8.54
N LEU A 196 9.64 -2.75 7.37
CA LEU A 196 8.61 -3.58 6.77
C LEU A 196 9.18 -4.91 6.26
N GLU A 197 10.34 -4.88 5.61
CA GLU A 197 11.03 -6.08 5.13
C GLU A 197 11.43 -6.99 6.30
N THR A 198 12.00 -6.42 7.36
CA THR A 198 12.37 -7.19 8.56
C THR A 198 11.15 -7.79 9.26
N ARG A 199 10.03 -7.06 9.38
CA ARG A 199 8.77 -7.62 9.91
C ARG A 199 8.19 -8.71 9.03
N PHE A 200 8.29 -8.59 7.72
CA PHE A 200 7.84 -9.62 6.79
C PHE A 200 8.68 -10.90 6.96
N LEU A 201 10.00 -10.75 7.03
CA LEU A 201 10.91 -11.87 7.28
C LEU A 201 10.64 -12.52 8.65
N GLU A 202 10.46 -11.73 9.71
CA GLU A 202 10.12 -12.23 11.05
C GLU A 202 8.79 -13.02 11.05
N ARG A 203 7.80 -12.56 10.29
CA ARG A 203 6.51 -13.26 10.13
C ARG A 203 6.68 -14.60 9.41
N GLU A 204 7.45 -14.65 8.33
CA GLU A 204 7.71 -15.91 7.62
C GLU A 204 8.56 -16.86 8.47
N VAL A 205 9.57 -16.38 9.19
CA VAL A 205 10.33 -17.17 10.17
C VAL A 205 9.42 -17.73 11.26
N SER A 206 8.52 -16.91 11.82
CA SER A 206 7.55 -17.33 12.84
C SER A 206 6.59 -18.39 12.31
N LYS A 207 6.15 -18.25 11.06
CA LYS A 207 5.29 -19.22 10.37
C LYS A 207 5.99 -20.55 10.19
N VAL A 208 7.24 -20.55 9.72
CA VAL A 208 8.06 -21.78 9.59
C VAL A 208 8.30 -22.44 10.95
N LEU A 209 8.63 -21.67 11.99
CA LEU A 209 8.78 -22.18 13.37
C LEU A 209 7.47 -22.76 13.90
N SER A 210 6.33 -22.13 13.61
CA SER A 210 5.00 -22.64 13.99
C SER A 210 4.66 -23.96 13.28
N MET A 211 5.06 -24.13 12.01
CA MET A 211 4.88 -25.39 11.28
C MET A 211 5.78 -26.50 11.83
N ASN A 212 7.01 -26.18 12.21
CA ASN A 212 7.95 -27.15 12.80
C ASN A 212 7.47 -27.61 14.19
N THR A 213 6.99 -26.67 15.03
CA THR A 213 6.37 -27.01 16.31
C THR A 213 5.08 -27.80 16.14
N ALA A 214 4.23 -27.47 15.17
CA ALA A 214 3.03 -28.24 14.84
C ALA A 214 3.39 -29.66 14.38
N ARG A 215 4.43 -29.84 13.55
CA ARG A 215 4.95 -31.14 13.13
C ARG A 215 5.48 -31.95 14.32
N LYS A 216 6.23 -31.33 15.25
CA LYS A 216 6.66 -31.97 16.51
C LYS A 216 5.48 -32.37 17.39
N LYS A 217 4.43 -31.54 17.46
CA LYS A 217 3.23 -31.76 18.27
C LYS A 217 2.30 -32.82 17.68
N TYR A 218 2.22 -32.92 16.35
CA TYR A 218 1.47 -33.98 15.64
C TYR A 218 2.07 -35.37 15.90
N ASN A 219 3.39 -35.45 16.05
CA ASN A 219 4.07 -36.69 16.42
C ASN A 219 3.84 -37.09 17.89
N SER A 220 3.36 -36.18 18.75
CA SER A 220 3.21 -36.42 20.20
C SER A 220 1.76 -36.49 20.69
N GLN A 221 0.76 -36.27 19.82
CA GLN A 221 -0.61 -36.09 20.30
C GLN A 221 -1.66 -36.65 19.33
N SER A 222 -1.79 -37.98 19.35
CA SER A 222 -3.07 -38.63 19.08
C SER A 222 -3.96 -38.50 20.33
N ASN A 223 -4.96 -37.61 20.31
CA ASN A 223 -6.31 -37.94 20.78
C ASN A 223 -7.29 -36.75 20.68
N GLU A 224 -8.36 -37.02 19.94
CA GLU A 224 -9.75 -36.53 19.89
C GLU A 224 -10.22 -35.16 20.40
N ASP A 225 -9.57 -34.46 21.35
CA ASP A 225 -10.17 -33.27 22.00
C ASP A 225 -10.11 -31.98 21.15
N ASN A 226 -9.23 -31.91 20.14
CA ASN A 226 -9.01 -30.70 19.34
C ASN A 226 -10.10 -30.42 18.28
N SER A 227 -10.97 -31.39 17.99
CA SER A 227 -11.94 -31.27 16.89
C SER A 227 -13.15 -30.39 17.25
N ILE A 228 -13.60 -30.46 18.49
CA ILE A 228 -14.77 -29.71 19.00
C ILE A 228 -14.42 -28.22 19.15
N GLN A 229 -13.25 -27.92 19.72
CA GLN A 229 -12.78 -26.55 19.93
C GLN A 229 -12.51 -25.82 18.59
N ARG A 230 -11.96 -26.51 17.58
CA ARG A 230 -11.75 -25.93 16.24
C ARG A 230 -13.05 -25.55 15.53
N LYS A 231 -14.08 -26.40 15.62
CA LYS A 231 -15.41 -26.12 15.03
C LYS A 231 -16.07 -24.91 15.69
N ALA A 232 -15.96 -24.77 17.01
CA ALA A 232 -16.49 -23.61 17.74
C ALA A 232 -15.78 -22.30 17.36
N ILE A 233 -14.46 -22.31 17.18
CA ILE A 233 -13.68 -21.12 16.79
C ILE A 233 -14.02 -20.68 15.35
N LEU A 234 -14.21 -21.62 14.42
CA LEU A 234 -14.63 -21.32 13.05
C LEU A 234 -16.04 -20.72 13.00
N PHE A 235 -16.97 -21.26 13.80
CA PHE A 235 -18.32 -20.72 13.93
C PHE A 235 -18.29 -19.31 14.52
N CYS A 236 -17.52 -19.08 15.58
CA CYS A 236 -17.38 -17.77 16.21
C CYS A 236 -16.79 -16.73 15.23
N LYS A 237 -15.78 -17.11 14.44
CA LYS A 237 -15.19 -16.23 13.42
C LYS A 237 -16.20 -15.86 12.32
N ARG A 238 -17.03 -16.81 11.90
CA ARG A 238 -18.07 -16.59 10.88
C ARG A 238 -19.16 -15.65 11.41
N VAL A 239 -19.62 -15.87 12.64
CA VAL A 239 -20.61 -15.02 13.31
C VAL A 239 -20.06 -13.61 13.56
N SER A 240 -18.82 -13.49 14.03
CA SER A 240 -18.15 -12.20 14.25
C SER A 240 -18.03 -11.41 12.95
N ARG A 241 -17.67 -12.07 11.84
CA ARG A 241 -17.61 -11.42 10.52
C ARG A 241 -18.97 -10.93 10.06
N CYS A 242 -20.02 -11.73 10.23
CA CYS A 242 -21.39 -11.31 9.91
C CYS A 242 -21.82 -10.11 10.76
N LEU A 243 -21.60 -10.15 12.08
CA LEU A 243 -21.91 -9.05 12.98
C LEU A 243 -21.16 -7.76 12.61
N PHE A 244 -19.88 -7.87 12.24
CA PHE A 244 -19.09 -6.73 11.78
C PHE A 244 -19.70 -6.08 10.53
N PHE A 245 -20.08 -6.86 9.53
CA PHE A 245 -20.75 -6.34 8.32
C PHE A 245 -22.12 -5.73 8.63
N THR A 246 -22.88 -6.35 9.53
CA THR A 246 -24.15 -5.80 10.00
C THR A 246 -23.95 -4.45 10.68
N ILE A 247 -22.95 -4.32 11.56
CA ILE A 247 -22.62 -3.05 12.23
C ILE A 247 -22.19 -1.99 11.19
N LEU A 248 -21.32 -2.33 10.25
CA LEU A 248 -20.90 -1.40 9.18
C LEU A 248 -22.09 -0.92 8.35
N PHE A 249 -23.01 -1.82 8.01
CA PHE A 249 -24.23 -1.49 7.28
C PHE A 249 -25.13 -0.54 8.08
N PHE A 250 -25.29 -0.78 9.39
CA PHE A 250 -26.04 0.12 10.27
C PHE A 250 -25.38 1.48 10.41
N VAL A 251 -24.05 1.56 10.56
CA VAL A 251 -23.32 2.83 10.61
C VAL A 251 -23.50 3.60 9.31
N ARG A 252 -23.43 2.92 8.15
CA ARG A 252 -23.64 3.54 6.85
C ARG A 252 -25.08 4.03 6.66
N LEU A 253 -26.08 3.24 7.05
CA LEU A 253 -27.49 3.64 7.05
C LEU A 253 -27.74 4.85 7.96
N LEU A 254 -27.21 4.82 9.18
CA LEU A 254 -27.29 5.95 10.10
C LEU A 254 -26.65 7.19 9.48
N GLY A 255 -25.47 7.06 8.87
CA GLY A 255 -24.82 8.15 8.14
C GLY A 255 -25.71 8.74 7.05
N TYR A 256 -26.36 7.91 6.22
CA TYR A 256 -27.31 8.39 5.21
C TYR A 256 -28.53 9.08 5.83
N MET A 257 -29.08 8.55 6.92
CA MET A 257 -30.19 9.19 7.64
C MET A 257 -29.78 10.53 8.23
N PHE A 258 -28.61 10.62 8.86
CA PHE A 258 -28.05 11.88 9.37
C PHE A 258 -27.82 12.89 8.24
N PHE A 259 -27.28 12.45 7.11
CA PHE A 259 -27.06 13.31 5.95
C PHE A 259 -28.38 13.82 5.36
N HIS A 260 -29.37 12.96 5.20
CA HIS A 260 -30.70 13.35 4.72
C HIS A 260 -31.40 14.32 5.68
N ILE A 261 -31.32 14.09 6.99
CA ILE A 261 -31.88 15.00 7.99
C ILE A 261 -31.15 16.36 7.94
N SER A 262 -29.82 16.35 7.81
CA SER A 262 -29.00 17.57 7.66
C SER A 262 -29.33 18.34 6.39
N TYR A 263 -29.62 17.63 5.29
CA TYR A 263 -29.96 18.22 4.00
C TYR A 263 -31.37 18.83 3.98
N ILE A 264 -32.34 18.18 4.63
CA ILE A 264 -33.73 18.66 4.69
C ILE A 264 -33.88 19.82 5.67
N ASN A 265 -33.19 19.77 6.82
CA ASN A 265 -33.23 20.84 7.81
C ASN A 265 -31.91 20.90 8.62
N PRO A 266 -30.94 21.72 8.20
CA PRO A 266 -29.64 21.80 8.87
C PRO A 266 -29.76 22.33 10.30
N ASP A 267 -30.75 23.18 10.58
CA ASP A 267 -30.99 23.77 11.90
C ASP A 267 -31.53 22.75 12.90
N LEU A 268 -32.11 21.63 12.45
CA LEU A 268 -32.67 20.62 13.33
C LEU A 268 -31.57 19.92 14.15
N LEU A 269 -30.44 19.58 13.52
CA LEU A 269 -29.31 18.95 14.20
C LEU A 269 -28.56 19.97 15.07
N ILE A 270 -28.34 21.18 14.58
CA ILE A 270 -27.63 22.23 15.34
C ILE A 270 -28.41 22.62 16.61
N ASN A 271 -29.74 22.63 16.57
CA ASN A 271 -30.57 23.00 17.72
C ASN A 271 -30.86 21.85 18.70
N ILE A 272 -30.89 20.60 18.23
CA ILE A 272 -31.22 19.43 19.06
C ILE A 272 -29.95 18.79 19.66
N LEU A 273 -28.83 18.79 18.94
CA LEU A 273 -27.58 18.15 19.37
C LEU A 273 -27.02 18.72 20.70
N PRO A 274 -27.02 20.05 20.95
CA PRO A 274 -26.60 20.62 22.23
C PRO A 274 -27.59 20.32 23.36
N ARG A 275 -28.86 20.00 23.02
CA ARG A 275 -29.94 19.74 23.96
C ARG A 275 -29.97 18.27 24.42
N ILE A 276 -29.47 17.35 23.59
CA ILE A 276 -29.37 15.92 23.87
C ILE A 276 -27.99 15.55 24.44
N LEU A 277 -26.90 16.18 23.98
CA LEU A 277 -25.56 15.86 24.47
C LEU A 277 -25.18 16.70 25.69
N ASN A 278 -24.69 16.01 26.72
CA ASN A 278 -24.09 16.65 27.89
C ASN A 278 -22.88 17.51 27.50
N ARG A 279 -22.70 18.67 28.15
CA ARG A 279 -21.65 19.67 27.89
C ARG A 279 -20.24 19.07 27.78
N GLY A 280 -19.95 18.04 28.58
CA GLY A 280 -18.65 17.35 28.54
C GLY A 280 -18.42 16.50 27.29
N ILE A 281 -19.47 15.93 26.69
CA ILE A 281 -19.38 15.15 25.45
C ILE A 281 -19.26 16.09 24.25
N LEU A 282 -19.99 17.22 24.27
CA LEU A 282 -19.88 18.25 23.23
C LEU A 282 -18.46 18.84 23.16
N TRP A 283 -17.84 19.11 24.31
CA TRP A 283 -16.47 19.62 24.39
C TRP A 283 -15.42 18.60 23.90
N LYS A 284 -15.61 17.30 24.22
CA LYS A 284 -14.76 16.23 23.71
C LYS A 284 -14.92 16.02 22.20
N LEU A 285 -16.14 16.09 21.68
CA LEU A 285 -16.42 15.98 20.24
C LEU A 285 -15.78 17.14 19.47
N ARG A 286 -15.90 18.37 20.00
CA ARG A 286 -15.21 19.56 19.46
C ARG A 286 -13.70 19.36 19.44
N SER A 287 -13.11 18.85 20.52
CA SER A 287 -11.68 18.57 20.61
C SER A 287 -11.19 17.50 19.63
N PHE A 288 -12.05 16.52 19.30
CA PHE A 288 -11.75 15.45 18.34
C PHE A 288 -11.86 15.90 16.87
N LEU A 289 -12.76 16.84 16.57
CA LEU A 289 -13.02 17.33 15.21
C LEU A 289 -12.10 18.50 14.81
N PHE A 290 -11.58 19.24 15.79
CA PHE A 290 -10.72 20.42 15.58
C PHE A 290 -9.44 20.16 14.75
N PRO A 291 -8.76 18.99 14.84
CA PRO A 291 -7.60 18.73 13.99
C PRO A 291 -7.91 18.58 12.50
N SER A 292 -9.17 18.28 12.15
CA SER A 292 -9.57 17.93 10.76
C SER A 292 -10.38 19.02 10.06
N LEU A 293 -10.88 20.00 10.81
CA LEU A 293 -11.71 21.11 10.33
C LEU A 293 -11.11 22.41 10.86
N THR A 294 -10.09 22.94 10.17
CA THR A 294 -9.75 24.37 10.22
C THR A 294 -10.89 25.15 9.58
N LEU A 295 -12.04 25.21 10.26
CA LEU A 295 -13.06 26.19 9.96
C LEU A 295 -12.75 27.42 10.81
N GLU A 296 -12.17 28.41 10.16
CA GLU A 296 -12.00 29.77 10.66
C GLU A 296 -13.40 30.38 10.87
N THR A 297 -14.00 30.12 12.03
CA THR A 297 -15.20 30.81 12.51
C THR A 297 -15.03 31.14 13.99
N GLU A 298 -14.01 31.93 14.25
CA GLU A 298 -13.87 32.74 15.45
C GLU A 298 -14.83 33.93 15.32
N ASP A 299 -16.13 33.69 15.57
CA ASP A 299 -17.16 34.67 15.94
C ASP A 299 -18.56 34.12 15.67
N MET A 300 -19.08 33.21 16.50
CA MET A 300 -20.54 33.02 16.71
C MET A 300 -20.78 32.15 17.95
N LEU A 301 -20.57 32.70 19.15
CA LEU A 301 -21.26 32.24 20.36
C LEU A 301 -21.59 33.49 21.19
N PRO A 302 -22.86 33.77 21.51
CA PRO A 302 -23.19 34.86 22.41
C PRO A 302 -22.74 34.50 23.83
N HIS A 303 -22.29 35.52 24.58
CA HIS A 303 -21.84 35.44 25.97
C HIS A 303 -22.81 34.71 26.91
#